data_AF-A0A6J1VZ74-F1
#
_entry.id   AF-A0A6J1VZ74-F1
#
_cell.length_a   1.000
_cell.length_b   1.000
_cell.length_c   1.000
_cell.angle_alpha   90.00
_cell.angle_beta   90.00
_cell.angle_gamma   90.00
#
_symmetry.space_group_name_H-M   'P 1'
#
loop_
_entity.id
_entity.type
_entity.pdbx_description
1 polymer ?
#
loop_
_entity_poly.entity_id
_entity_poly.type
_entity_poly.pdbx_seq_one_letter_code
_entity_poly.pdbx_strand_id
1 'polypeptide(L)'
;MMLRKFNFPSVALHSMMKQKQRFAALAKFKSSVFKILIATDVAARGLDIPTVQVVINHNTPGLPKIYIHRVGRTARAGKGNSLVLLV
;
A
#
# COMPACT_ATOMS: atom_id res chain seq x y z
N MET A 1 -12.02 -7.28 -6.50
CA MET A 1 -11.33 -5.98 -6.33
C MET A 1 -11.81 -5.04 -7.43
N MET A 2 -12.57 -4.00 -7.08
CA MET A 2 -13.30 -3.13 -8.03
C MET A 2 -12.37 -2.39 -9.00
N LEU A 3 -11.20 -1.95 -8.54
CA LEU A 3 -10.21 -1.22 -9.36
C LEU A 3 -9.77 -2.00 -10.61
N ARG A 4 -9.66 -3.33 -10.53
CA ARG A 4 -9.31 -4.16 -11.71
C ARG A 4 -10.39 -4.15 -12.79
N LYS A 5 -11.68 -3.98 -12.42
CA LYS A 5 -12.78 -3.86 -13.39
C LYS A 5 -12.70 -2.56 -14.18
N PHE A 6 -12.13 -1.51 -13.59
CA PHE A 6 -11.90 -0.22 -14.23
C PHE A 6 -10.52 -0.10 -14.88
N ASN A 7 -9.87 -1.23 -15.17
CA ASN A 7 -8.55 -1.28 -15.79
C ASN A 7 -7.44 -0.59 -14.97
N PHE A 8 -7.54 -0.63 -13.64
CA PHE A 8 -6.47 -0.25 -12.70
C PHE A 8 -5.88 -1.50 -12.04
N PRO A 9 -4.80 -2.08 -12.62
CA PRO A 9 -4.10 -3.21 -12.04
C PRO A 9 -3.60 -2.88 -10.64
N SER A 10 -3.97 -3.72 -9.68
CA SER A 10 -3.73 -3.46 -8.26
C SER A 10 -3.56 -4.76 -7.50
N VAL A 11 -2.80 -4.71 -6.40
CA VAL A 11 -2.55 -5.84 -5.51
C VAL A 11 -3.04 -5.51 -4.10
N ALA A 12 -3.56 -6.51 -3.39
CA ALA A 12 -4.08 -6.35 -2.04
C ALA A 12 -3.11 -6.94 -1.01
N LEU A 13 -3.11 -6.40 0.22
CA LEU A 13 -2.29 -6.82 1.33
C LEU A 13 -3.08 -6.61 2.63
N HIS A 14 -3.61 -7.69 3.22
CA HIS A 14 -4.45 -7.61 4.42
C HIS A 14 -4.23 -8.81 5.36
N SER A 15 -4.77 -8.74 6.57
CA SER A 15 -4.56 -9.72 7.66
C SER A 15 -4.96 -11.16 7.30
N MET A 16 -6.05 -11.33 6.56
CA MET A 16 -6.54 -12.65 6.14
C MET A 16 -5.68 -13.35 5.09
N MET A 17 -4.62 -12.71 4.57
CA MET A 17 -3.69 -13.34 3.63
C MET A 17 -2.62 -14.15 4.37
N LYS A 18 -2.32 -15.35 3.83
CA LYS A 18 -1.18 -16.15 4.30
C LYS A 18 0.11 -15.33 4.16
N GLN A 19 1.06 -15.49 5.10
CA GLN A 19 2.31 -14.73 5.11
C GLN A 19 3.05 -14.77 3.76
N LYS A 20 3.15 -15.96 3.12
CA LYS A 20 3.74 -16.13 1.79
C LYS A 20 3.06 -15.27 0.71
N GLN A 21 1.73 -15.15 0.76
CA GLN A 21 0.97 -14.33 -0.18
C GLN A 21 1.23 -12.83 0.07
N ARG A 22 1.35 -12.40 1.33
CA ARG A 22 1.69 -11.01 1.68
C ARG A 22 3.06 -10.62 1.14
N PHE A 23 4.07 -11.47 1.32
CA PHE A 23 5.40 -11.24 0.76
C PHE A 23 5.40 -11.22 -0.78
N ALA A 24 4.68 -12.14 -1.43
CA ALA A 24 4.58 -12.16 -2.89
C ALA A 24 3.86 -10.93 -3.45
N ALA A 25 2.79 -10.47 -2.78
CA ALA A 25 2.07 -9.25 -3.13
C ALA A 25 2.97 -8.02 -3.00
N LEU A 26 3.69 -7.92 -1.89
CA LEU A 26 4.63 -6.83 -1.63
C LEU A 26 5.80 -6.84 -2.63
N ALA A 27 6.34 -8.01 -2.96
CA ALA A 27 7.41 -8.14 -3.97
C ALA A 27 6.96 -7.63 -5.34
N LYS A 28 5.73 -7.97 -5.76
CA LYS A 28 5.15 -7.48 -7.02
C LYS A 28 4.90 -5.96 -7.02
N PHE A 29 4.60 -5.38 -5.86
CA PHE A 29 4.50 -3.94 -5.71
C PHE A 29 5.89 -3.27 -5.76
N LYS A 30 6.87 -3.81 -5.02
CA LYS A 30 8.26 -3.32 -5.00
C LYS A 30 8.91 -3.38 -6.38
N SER A 31 8.62 -4.40 -7.18
CA SER A 31 9.11 -4.53 -8.55
C SER A 31 8.36 -3.69 -9.59
N SER A 32 7.41 -2.84 -9.17
CA SER A 32 6.57 -2.01 -10.05
C SER A 32 5.69 -2.79 -11.03
N VAL A 33 5.52 -4.11 -10.85
CA VAL A 33 4.55 -4.93 -11.62
C VAL A 33 3.13 -4.44 -11.35
N PHE A 34 2.84 -4.04 -10.10
CA PHE A 34 1.64 -3.29 -9.75
C PHE A 34 2.04 -1.94 -9.17
N LYS A 35 1.46 -0.86 -9.70
CA LYS A 35 1.68 0.51 -9.19
C LYS A 35 0.73 0.89 -8.06
N ILE A 36 -0.29 0.08 -7.80
CA ILE A 36 -1.33 0.32 -6.80
C ILE A 36 -1.33 -0.83 -5.80
N LEU A 37 -1.10 -0.52 -4.53
CA LEU A 37 -1.23 -1.43 -3.39
C LEU A 37 -2.43 -1.00 -2.54
N ILE A 38 -3.31 -1.93 -2.22
CA ILE A 38 -4.40 -1.73 -1.25
C ILE A 38 -4.06 -2.52 0.00
N ALA A 39 -3.99 -1.84 1.13
CA ALA A 39 -3.63 -2.40 2.41
C ALA A 39 -4.67 -2.09 3.48
N THR A 40 -4.62 -2.83 4.59
CA THR A 40 -5.25 -2.42 5.86
C THR A 40 -4.17 -2.10 6.89
N ASP A 41 -4.53 -1.46 7.99
CA ASP A 41 -3.55 -1.06 9.03
C ASP A 41 -2.79 -2.24 9.65
N VAL A 42 -3.45 -3.39 9.75
CA VAL A 42 -2.82 -4.64 10.26
C VAL A 42 -1.71 -5.14 9.33
N ALA A 43 -1.80 -4.78 8.06
CA ALA A 43 -0.96 -5.28 7.00
C ALA A 43 0.43 -4.61 6.96
N ALA A 44 0.59 -3.46 7.63
CA ALA A 44 1.85 -2.71 7.68
C ALA A 44 2.79 -3.10 8.84
N ARG A 45 2.33 -3.91 9.80
CA ARG A 45 3.17 -4.33 10.94
C ARG A 45 4.06 -5.52 10.54
N GLY A 46 5.37 -5.33 10.60
CA GLY A 46 6.38 -6.34 10.24
C GLY A 46 6.61 -6.50 8.73
N LEU A 47 6.05 -5.62 7.90
CA LEU A 47 6.32 -5.58 6.47
C LEU A 47 6.95 -4.24 6.10
N ASP A 48 8.11 -4.33 5.47
CA ASP A 48 8.82 -3.17 4.93
C ASP A 48 8.17 -2.70 3.63
N ILE A 49 7.20 -1.80 3.75
CA ILE A 49 6.56 -1.13 2.62
C ILE A 49 7.47 0.03 2.19
N PRO A 50 7.89 0.07 0.90
CA PRO A 50 8.78 1.12 0.42
C PRO A 50 8.09 2.49 0.49
N THR A 51 8.89 3.56 0.43
CA THR A 51 8.36 4.91 0.22
C THR A 51 7.58 4.96 -1.10
N VAL A 52 6.39 5.54 -1.05
CA VAL A 52 5.50 5.73 -2.21
C VAL A 52 5.33 7.22 -2.50
N GLN A 53 4.89 7.55 -3.70
CA GLN A 53 4.60 8.95 -4.04
C GLN A 53 3.31 9.44 -3.41
N VAL A 54 2.28 8.60 -3.43
CA VAL A 54 0.94 8.99 -3.00
C VAL A 54 0.41 7.97 -2.02
N VAL A 55 -0.14 8.47 -0.91
CA VAL A 55 -0.93 7.69 0.05
C VAL A 55 -2.35 8.23 0.02
N ILE A 56 -3.32 7.35 -0.17
CA ILE A 56 -4.75 7.66 -0.14
C ILE A 56 -5.36 6.94 1.06
N ASN A 57 -5.90 7.70 2.00
CA ASN A 57 -6.74 7.14 3.06
C ASN A 57 -8.13 6.90 2.49
N HIS A 58 -8.48 5.64 2.19
CA HIS A 58 -9.83 5.34 1.70
C HIS A 58 -10.86 5.45 2.84
N ASN A 59 -10.45 4.99 4.04
CA ASN A 59 -11.22 5.14 5.25
C ASN A 59 -10.45 6.02 6.25
N THR A 60 -11.18 6.83 7.02
CA THR A 60 -10.60 7.63 8.10
C THR A 60 -9.99 6.71 9.16
N PRO A 61 -8.70 6.87 9.51
CA PRO A 61 -8.08 6.06 10.54
C PRO A 61 -8.71 6.36 11.90
N GLY A 62 -8.97 5.31 12.70
CA GLY A 62 -9.60 5.45 14.02
C GLY A 62 -8.71 6.11 15.08
N LEU A 63 -7.41 6.26 14.83
CA LEU A 63 -6.45 6.89 15.74
C LEU A 63 -5.49 7.82 14.97
N PRO A 64 -5.18 9.03 15.50
CA PRO A 64 -4.23 9.95 14.86
C PRO A 64 -2.85 9.35 14.58
N LYS A 65 -2.36 8.45 15.46
CA LYS A 65 -1.09 7.75 15.26
C LYS A 65 -1.07 6.91 13.98
N ILE A 66 -2.19 6.28 13.65
CA ILE A 66 -2.33 5.48 12.43
C ILE A 66 -2.22 6.39 11.20
N TYR A 67 -2.90 7.54 11.22
CA TYR A 67 -2.78 8.54 10.16
C TYR A 67 -1.32 8.92 9.89
N ILE A 68 -0.57 9.28 10.95
CA ILE A 68 0.85 9.65 10.84
C ILE A 68 1.69 8.53 10.23
N HIS A 69 1.45 7.27 10.64
CA HIS A 69 2.16 6.12 10.07
C HIS A 69 1.83 5.87 8.59
N ARG A 70 0.58 6.11 8.17
CA ARG A 70 0.13 5.97 6.78
C ARG A 70 0.79 7.03 5.91
N VAL A 71 0.65 8.31 6.26
CA VAL A 71 1.21 9.42 5.47
C VAL A 71 2.75 9.44 5.52
N GLY A 72 3.36 8.88 6.57
CA GLY A 72 4.81 8.68 6.64
C GLY A 72 5.37 7.69 5.61
N ARG A 73 4.51 6.99 4.85
CA ARG A 73 4.92 6.19 3.68
C ARG A 73 5.12 7.03 2.43
N THR A 74 4.64 8.26 2.41
CA THR A 74 4.99 9.26 1.38
C THR A 74 5.97 10.29 1.95
N ALA A 75 6.49 11.15 1.09
CA ALA A 75 7.40 12.26 1.41
C ALA A 75 8.79 11.85 1.93
N ARG A 76 9.62 11.22 1.08
CA ARG A 76 11.09 11.33 1.12
C ARG A 76 11.67 11.23 -0.31
N ALA A 77 12.42 12.26 -0.72
CA ALA A 77 13.14 12.41 -2.00
C ALA A 77 12.26 12.58 -3.25
N GLY A 78 12.37 13.74 -3.91
CA GLY A 78 11.63 14.14 -5.12
C GLY A 78 11.91 13.30 -6.38
N LYS A 79 11.64 11.99 -6.33
CA LYS A 79 11.76 11.06 -7.46
C LYS A 79 10.39 10.82 -8.10
N GLY A 80 10.31 11.08 -9.40
CA GLY A 80 9.10 11.12 -10.24
C GLY A 80 8.50 9.78 -10.72
N ASN A 81 8.40 8.74 -9.87
CA ASN A 81 7.71 7.48 -10.22
C ASN A 81 6.41 7.25 -9.42
N SER A 82 5.25 7.23 -10.08
CA SER A 82 3.93 7.13 -9.42
C SER A 82 3.56 5.75 -8.91
N LEU A 83 3.70 5.60 -7.58
CA LEU A 83 3.18 4.51 -6.77
C LEU A 83 2.14 5.05 -5.79
N VAL A 84 0.98 4.37 -5.73
CA VAL A 84 -0.16 4.75 -4.89
C VAL A 84 -0.43 3.64 -3.87
N LEU A 85 -0.52 4.01 -2.59
CA LEU A 85 -0.94 3.12 -1.50
C LEU A 85 -2.32 3.55 -0.99
N LEU A 86 -3.31 2.65 -1.04
CA LEU A 86 -4.58 2.81 -0.34
C LEU A 86 -4.55 2.06 0.99
N VAL A 87 -5.00 2.70 2.08
CA VAL A 87 -5.07 2.10 3.42
C VAL A 87 -6.47 2.25 4.03
#